data_AF-A0A8T4AGL8-F1
#
_entry.id   AF-A0A8T4AGL8-F1
#
_cell.length_a   1.000
_cell.length_b   1.000
_cell.length_c   1.000
_cell.angle_alpha   90.00
_cell.angle_beta   90.00
_cell.angle_gamma   90.00
#
_symmetry.space_group_name_H-M   'P 1'
#
loop_
_entity.id
_entity.type
_entity.pdbx_description
1 polymer ?
#
loop_
_entity_poly.entity_id
_entity_poly.type
_entity_poly.pdbx_seq_one_letter_code
_entity_poly.pdbx_strand_id
1 'polypeptide(L)' 'MNKPTHILIINSGSSSIKMSLLAMPSEQEIAYATVESIGEEDAKLTWH' A
#
# COMPACT_ATOMS: atom_id res chain seq x y z
N MET A 1 -14.61 -9.91 21.52
CA MET A 1 -13.51 -9.04 21.01
C MET A 1 -13.96 -8.45 19.70
N ASN A 2 -13.79 -7.14 19.49
CA ASN A 2 -14.07 -6.53 18.19
C ASN A 2 -13.00 -7.00 17.18
N LYS A 3 -13.43 -7.35 15.96
CA LYS A 3 -12.50 -7.65 14.87
C LYS A 3 -11.75 -6.37 14.49
N PRO A 4 -10.44 -6.45 14.18
CA PRO A 4 -9.70 -5.29 13.69
C PRO A 4 -10.27 -4.82 12.35
N THR A 5 -10.38 -3.50 12.17
CA THR A 5 -10.73 -2.88 10.89
C THR A 5 -9.46 -2.70 10.08
N HIS A 6 -9.48 -3.11 8.82
CA HIS A 6 -8.35 -2.90 7.92
C HIS A 6 -8.60 -1.64 7.09
N ILE A 7 -7.65 -0.70 7.13
CA ILE A 7 -7.67 0.53 6.34
C ILE A 7 -6.56 0.45 5.30
N LEU A 8 -6.94 0.48 4.01
CA LEU A 8 -5.98 0.61 2.91
C LEU A 8 -5.72 2.09 2.65
N ILE A 9 -4.46 2.48 2.77
CA ILE A 9 -3.96 3.80 2.44
C ILE A 9 -3.37 3.72 1.04
N ILE A 10 -3.76 4.65 0.17
CA ILE A 10 -3.23 4.79 -1.19
C ILE A 10 -2.70 6.21 -1.36
N ASN A 11 -1.43 6.32 -1.72
CA ASN A 11 -0.82 7.55 -2.18
C ASN A 11 -0.47 7.38 -3.66
N SER A 12 -1.20 8.09 -4.52
CA SER A 12 -0.99 8.06 -5.97
C SER A 12 -0.20 9.28 -6.42
N GLY A 13 0.97 9.04 -7.00
CA GLY A 13 1.69 9.99 -7.84
C GLY A 13 1.29 9.84 -9.31
N SER A 14 1.92 10.63 -10.18
CA SER A 14 1.67 10.59 -11.63
C SER A 14 2.12 9.28 -12.31
N SER A 15 3.17 8.64 -11.79
CA SER A 15 3.73 7.39 -12.33
C SER A 15 4.08 6.36 -11.25
N SER A 16 3.52 6.53 -10.04
CA SER A 16 3.78 5.64 -8.90
C SER A 16 2.57 5.53 -7.99
N ILE A 17 2.40 4.38 -7.32
CA ILE A 17 1.39 4.21 -6.27
C ILE A 17 2.03 3.55 -5.05
N LYS A 18 2.00 4.20 -3.90
CA LYS A 18 2.40 3.64 -2.60
C LYS A 18 1.16 3.23 -1.82
N MET A 19 1.18 2.03 -1.24
CA MET A 19 0.07 1.43 -0.53
C MET A 19 0.54 0.86 0.80
N SER A 20 -0.26 1.08 1.84
CA SER A 20 -0.09 0.46 3.16
C SER A 20 -1.44 -0.02 3.67
N LEU A 21 -1.51 -1.23 4.21
CA LEU A 21 -2.70 -1.78 4.83
C LEU A 21 -2.49 -1.77 6.35
N LEU A 22 -3.28 -0.99 7.07
CA LEU A 22 -3.20 -0.88 8.53
C LEU A 22 -4.33 -1.64 9.21
N ALA A 23 -4.01 -2.42 10.24
CA ALA A 23 -4.97 -2.92 11.20
C ALA A 23 -5.21 -1.85 12.28
N MET A 24 -6.45 -1.36 12.35
CA MET A 24 -6.89 -0.33 13.29
C MET A 24 -7.72 -0.91 14.44
N PRO A 25 -7.62 -0.34 15.66
CA PRO A 25 -6.94 0.92 15.98
C PRO A 25 -5.46 0.78 16.38
N SER A 26 -4.85 -0.41 16.28
CA SER A 26 -3.45 -0.62 16.70
C SER A 26 -2.41 0.03 15.80
N GLU A 27 -2.82 0.61 14.67
CA GLU A 27 -1.94 1.22 13.66
C GLU A 27 -0.85 0.24 13.16
N GLN A 28 -1.11 -1.06 13.26
CA GLN A 28 -0.18 -2.07 12.83
C GLN A 28 -0.23 -2.17 11.31
N GLU A 29 0.89 -1.88 10.63
CA GLU A 29 1.02 -2.18 9.21
C GLU A 29 1.09 -3.69 8.99
N ILE A 30 0.17 -4.22 8.20
CA ILE A 30 0.05 -5.66 7.92
C ILE A 30 0.50 -6.03 6.50
N ALA A 31 0.61 -5.04 5.61
CA ALA A 31 1.18 -5.18 4.28
C ALA A 31 1.56 -3.80 3.75
N TYR A 32 2.57 -3.75 2.89
CA TYR A 32 2.83 -2.58 2.07
C TYR A 32 3.19 -2.98 0.64
N ALA A 33 2.93 -2.06 -0.28
CA ALA A 33 3.27 -2.22 -1.68
C ALA A 33 3.63 -0.87 -2.29
N THR A 34 4.55 -0.87 -3.23
CA THR A 34 4.88 0.29 -4.06
C THR A 34 4.98 -0.16 -5.51
N VAL A 35 4.24 0.53 -6.36
CA VAL A 35 4.39 0.47 -7.81
C VAL A 35 5.13 1.72 -8.28
N GLU A 36 6.13 1.52 -9.12
CA GLU A 36 6.95 2.59 -9.72
C GLU A 36 7.03 2.41 -11.25
N SER A 37 7.40 3.49 -11.94
CA SER A 37 7.55 3.54 -13.40
C SER A 37 6.31 3.09 -14.18
N ILE A 38 5.11 3.44 -13.71
CA ILE A 38 3.85 3.12 -14.43
C ILE A 38 3.88 3.78 -15.81
N GLY A 39 3.73 2.98 -16.85
CA GLY A 39 3.74 3.45 -18.24
C GLY A 39 5.08 3.24 -18.96
N GLU A 40 6.12 2.82 -18.25
CA GLU A 40 7.44 2.50 -18.81
C GLU A 40 7.68 0.98 -18.87
N GLU A 41 8.65 0.54 -19.67
CA GLU A 41 9.00 -0.90 -19.80
C GLU A 41 9.51 -1.53 -18.50
N ASP A 42 10.05 -0.71 -17.60
CA ASP A 42 10.63 -1.12 -16.32
C ASP A 42 9.64 -0.99 -15.13
N ALA A 43 8.34 -0.83 -15.42
CA ALA A 43 7.29 -0.79 -14.40
C ALA A 43 7.43 -1.95 -13.40
N LYS A 44 7.50 -1.63 -12.11
CA LYS A 44 7.81 -2.59 -11.06
C LYS A 44 6.91 -2.45 -9.85
N LEU A 45 6.47 -3.60 -9.33
CA LEU A 45 5.82 -3.73 -8.03
C LEU A 45 6.82 -4.30 -7.01
N THR A 46 6.97 -3.65 -5.87
CA THR A 46 7.67 -4.15 -4.69
C THR A 46 6.68 -4.24 -3.53
N TRP A 47 6.63 -5.37 -2.81
CA TRP A 47 5.67 -5.60 -1.73
C TRP A 47 6.26 -6.49 -0.66
N HIS A 48 5.77 -6.34 0.57
CA HIS A 48 6.07 -7.21 1.71
C HIS A 48 4.84 -7.33 2.63
#